data_AF-A0A929XZZ7-F1
#
_entry.id   AF-A0A929XZZ7-F1
#
_cell.length_a   1.000
_cell.length_b   1.000
_cell.length_c   1.000
_cell.angle_alpha   90.00
_cell.angle_beta   90.00
_cell.angle_gamma   90.00
#
_symmetry.space_group_name_H-M   'P 1'
#
loop_
_entity.id
_entity.type
_entity.pdbx_description
1 polymer ?
#
loop_
_entity_poly.entity_id
_entity_poly.type
_entity_poly.pdbx_seq_one_letter_code
_entity_poly.pdbx_strand_id
1 'polypeptide(L)'
;MKKKILQIGFFASLQVLGAIVLGFLLLVLVYTLPLTPIRQNVANALPMIEAEGDYPTWGMVTSTKLDGFTDHLMLNEASAKSGYGSVILDALRNPHMVTEEEGSQAQNLEASLQDSGEGKVRPKDYARYWHGYLVVLKPLLSVFSVPEIRMLHAGAVLFLFTAATLALGFRIGKRGAVSLFLAFLSLAPVTLMLCMTYGVIWQISMVAILVLVRGERYFMEGQKYLFLFLWCGIAVAYFDYLTYPAAALGMPLAVLVVLGNGGIRNQLKKMAGAAVFFLFGYASMWAGKWILAQLLTGDSVIADAKNTVVDRAGSSNEVDSSLHSILARSFGEMGNRAFLLVVLLFLLALVVLLLTKKMQVRLEGAKVIPLLLTACLPFFWYFGVRDHSAEHISNAFRELCVFVFSLSLCLQEKSTSRRPVKMSDAEGLH
;
A
#
# COMPACT_ATOMS: atom_id res chain seq x y z
N MET A 1 16.28 -4.61 -31.14
CA MET A 1 15.27 -4.95 -30.10
C MET A 1 15.86 -5.75 -28.95
N LYS A 2 16.51 -6.91 -29.18
CA LYS A 2 17.12 -7.75 -28.12
C LYS A 2 18.12 -7.02 -27.20
N LYS A 3 19.04 -6.23 -27.77
CA LYS A 3 20.04 -5.44 -27.01
C LYS A 3 19.40 -4.45 -26.02
N LYS A 4 18.30 -3.80 -26.41
CA LYS A 4 17.58 -2.82 -25.58
C LYS A 4 16.84 -3.50 -24.42
N ILE A 5 16.22 -4.66 -24.67
CA ILE A 5 15.55 -5.46 -23.63
C ILE A 5 16.59 -5.96 -22.61
N LEU A 6 17.74 -6.44 -23.08
CA LEU A 6 18.83 -6.89 -22.20
C LEU A 6 19.37 -5.75 -21.33
N GLN A 7 19.57 -4.56 -21.89
CA GLN A 7 19.99 -3.38 -21.13
C GLN A 7 18.96 -2.99 -20.06
N ILE A 8 17.69 -2.94 -20.41
CA ILE A 8 16.61 -2.62 -19.48
C ILE A 8 16.58 -3.64 -18.32
N GLY A 9 16.69 -4.94 -18.63
CA GLY A 9 16.77 -6.00 -17.62
C GLY A 9 17.98 -5.85 -16.71
N PHE A 10 19.17 -5.61 -17.28
CA PHE A 10 20.40 -5.38 -16.51
C PHE A 10 20.28 -4.20 -15.53
N PHE A 11 19.76 -3.06 -15.99
CA PHE A 11 19.55 -1.90 -15.11
C PHE A 11 18.50 -2.17 -14.01
N ALA A 12 17.45 -2.93 -14.31
CA ALA A 12 16.46 -3.32 -13.31
C ALA A 12 17.09 -4.20 -12.23
N SER A 13 17.88 -5.20 -12.62
CA SER A 13 18.60 -6.07 -11.68
C SER A 13 19.60 -5.28 -10.82
N LEU A 14 20.33 -4.32 -11.41
CA LEU A 14 21.27 -3.49 -10.64
C LEU A 14 20.56 -2.61 -9.60
N GLN A 15 19.41 -2.03 -9.95
CA GLN A 15 18.61 -1.24 -9.00
C GLN A 15 18.06 -2.11 -7.86
N VAL A 16 17.61 -3.33 -8.17
CA VAL A 16 17.16 -4.30 -7.15
C VAL A 16 18.30 -4.67 -6.21
N LEU A 17 19.48 -5.01 -6.73
CA LEU A 17 20.64 -5.33 -5.90
C LEU A 17 21.05 -4.15 -5.01
N GLY A 18 21.06 -2.94 -5.57
CA GLY A 18 21.29 -1.71 -4.81
C GLY A 18 20.25 -1.49 -3.71
N ALA A 19 18.97 -1.74 -4.00
CA ALA A 19 17.88 -1.62 -3.03
C ALA A 19 17.99 -2.65 -1.89
N ILE A 20 18.37 -3.89 -2.19
CA ILE A 20 18.59 -4.95 -1.18
C ILE A 20 19.71 -4.54 -0.23
N VAL A 21 20.86 -4.12 -0.77
CA VAL A 21 22.02 -3.69 0.04
C VAL A 21 21.67 -2.45 0.86
N LEU A 22 21.08 -1.43 0.23
CA LEU A 22 20.70 -0.20 0.91
C LEU A 22 19.66 -0.46 2.00
N GLY A 23 18.61 -1.23 1.71
CA GLY A 23 17.57 -1.57 2.69
C GLY A 23 18.15 -2.32 3.89
N PHE A 24 19.02 -3.29 3.66
CA PHE A 24 19.71 -3.99 4.74
C PHE A 24 20.57 -3.05 5.59
N LEU A 25 21.38 -2.18 4.97
CA LEU A 25 22.22 -1.22 5.70
C LEU A 25 21.39 -0.21 6.50
N LEU A 26 20.26 0.25 5.96
CA LEU A 26 19.33 1.14 6.67
C LEU A 26 18.72 0.46 7.89
N LEU A 27 18.36 -0.83 7.79
CA LEU A 27 17.90 -1.60 8.93
C LEU A 27 19.01 -1.72 9.99
N VAL A 28 20.21 -2.18 9.60
CA VAL A 28 21.35 -2.26 10.52
C VAL A 28 21.57 -0.92 11.24
N LEU A 29 21.52 0.20 10.50
CA LEU A 29 21.65 1.53 11.08
C LEU A 29 20.58 1.81 12.15
N VAL A 30 19.29 1.56 11.89
CA VAL A 30 18.25 1.86 12.89
C VAL A 30 18.23 0.90 14.08
N TYR A 31 18.83 -0.29 13.95
CA TYR A 31 19.08 -1.18 15.10
C TYR A 31 20.26 -0.72 15.99
N THR A 32 21.07 0.26 15.54
CA THR A 32 22.08 0.90 16.40
C THR A 32 21.54 2.03 17.27
N LEU A 33 20.29 2.45 17.07
CA LEU A 33 19.68 3.55 17.83
C LEU A 33 19.54 3.20 19.32
N PRO A 34 19.69 4.19 20.23
CA PRO A 34 19.53 3.97 21.65
C PRO A 34 18.10 3.51 21.97
N LEU A 35 17.99 2.36 22.63
CA LEU A 35 16.70 1.72 22.87
C LEU A 35 15.90 2.37 24.02
N THR A 36 16.57 3.05 24.94
CA THR A 36 15.94 3.71 26.10
C THR A 36 14.81 4.69 25.73
N PRO A 37 15.04 5.72 24.88
CA PRO A 37 13.97 6.65 24.50
C PRO A 37 12.83 5.95 23.75
N ILE A 38 13.16 4.99 22.87
CA ILE A 38 12.18 4.19 22.12
C ILE A 38 11.27 3.43 23.10
N ARG A 39 11.85 2.66 24.02
CA ARG A 39 11.10 1.88 25.01
C ARG A 39 10.27 2.76 25.93
N GLN A 40 10.80 3.91 26.35
CA GLN A 40 10.05 4.86 27.18
C GLN A 40 8.81 5.38 26.44
N ASN A 41 8.96 5.80 25.19
CA ASN A 41 7.85 6.33 24.39
C ASN A 41 6.78 5.28 24.09
N VAL A 42 7.17 4.01 23.90
CA VAL A 42 6.21 2.90 23.75
C VAL A 42 5.55 2.55 25.09
N ALA A 43 6.31 2.48 26.19
CA ALA A 43 5.76 2.20 27.52
C ALA A 43 4.75 3.26 27.98
N ASN A 44 5.00 4.54 27.69
CA ASN A 44 4.05 5.62 27.98
C ASN A 44 2.71 5.48 27.24
N ALA A 45 2.67 4.70 26.15
CA ALA A 45 1.48 4.46 25.34
C ALA A 45 0.72 3.19 25.73
N LEU A 46 1.22 2.37 26.67
CA LEU A 46 0.57 1.12 27.08
C LEU A 46 -0.89 1.29 27.52
N PRO A 47 -1.28 2.29 28.35
CA PRO A 47 -2.68 2.46 28.73
C PRO A 47 -3.62 2.70 27.54
N MET A 48 -3.13 3.37 26.49
CA MET A 48 -3.89 3.57 25.25
C MET A 48 -3.99 2.26 24.46
N ILE A 49 -2.89 1.52 24.33
CA ILE A 49 -2.80 0.24 23.62
C ILE A 49 -3.72 -0.82 24.26
N GLU A 50 -3.71 -0.92 25.59
CA GLU A 50 -4.57 -1.83 26.34
C GLU A 50 -6.07 -1.49 26.18
N ALA A 51 -6.40 -0.19 26.22
CA ALA A 51 -7.77 0.27 26.04
C ALA A 51 -8.29 0.03 24.61
N GLU A 52 -7.43 0.13 23.60
CA GLU A 52 -7.76 -0.12 22.20
C GLU A 52 -7.86 -1.61 21.87
N GLY A 53 -6.96 -2.43 22.41
CA GLY A 53 -6.80 -3.83 22.05
C GLY A 53 -6.34 -4.04 20.61
N ASP A 54 -6.27 -5.30 20.17
CA ASP A 54 -5.68 -5.65 18.87
C ASP A 54 -6.58 -5.33 17.67
N TYR A 55 -7.90 -5.24 17.84
CA TYR A 55 -8.83 -5.05 16.74
C TYR A 55 -10.03 -4.15 17.07
N PRO A 56 -9.81 -2.90 17.52
CA PRO A 56 -10.90 -1.99 17.83
C PRO A 56 -11.73 -1.66 16.58
N THR A 57 -13.03 -1.50 16.79
CA THR A 57 -14.01 -1.10 15.76
C THR A 57 -14.88 0.03 16.29
N TRP A 58 -15.38 0.90 15.41
CA TRP A 58 -16.36 1.91 15.81
C TRP A 58 -17.78 1.40 15.67
N GLY A 59 -18.50 1.29 16.79
CA GLY A 59 -19.93 1.04 16.81
C GLY A 59 -20.36 -0.21 16.04
N MET A 60 -19.55 -1.28 16.08
CA MET A 60 -19.74 -2.55 15.36
C MET A 60 -19.65 -2.45 13.83
N VAL A 61 -19.11 -1.36 13.30
CA VAL A 61 -18.87 -1.19 11.86
C VAL A 61 -17.57 -1.87 11.48
N THR A 62 -17.67 -3.03 10.83
CA THR A 62 -16.51 -3.89 10.51
C THR A 62 -15.49 -3.23 9.59
N SER A 63 -15.90 -2.36 8.65
CA SER A 63 -14.96 -1.63 7.78
C SER A 63 -14.07 -0.63 8.53
N THR A 64 -14.45 -0.28 9.76
CA THR A 64 -13.66 0.62 10.60
C THR A 64 -12.62 -0.11 11.46
N LYS A 65 -12.56 -1.45 11.36
CA LYS A 65 -11.61 -2.28 12.11
C LYS A 65 -10.17 -1.83 11.86
N LEU A 66 -9.53 -1.36 12.93
CA LEU A 66 -8.09 -1.09 12.95
C LEU A 66 -7.33 -2.42 13.07
N ASP A 67 -6.15 -2.48 12.47
CA ASP A 67 -5.21 -3.60 12.65
C ASP A 67 -4.23 -3.24 13.77
N GLY A 68 -4.78 -3.17 14.99
CA GLY A 68 -4.01 -2.91 16.21
C GLY A 68 -3.00 -4.01 16.48
N PHE A 69 -3.31 -5.26 16.16
CA PHE A 69 -2.37 -6.38 16.23
C PHE A 69 -1.06 -6.07 15.49
N THR A 70 -1.15 -5.66 14.23
CA THR A 70 0.05 -5.37 13.43
C THR A 70 0.71 -4.09 13.89
N ASP A 71 -0.04 -3.04 14.25
CA ASP A 71 0.56 -1.82 14.80
C ASP A 71 1.30 -2.08 16.13
N HIS A 72 0.76 -2.95 17.01
CA HIS A 72 1.41 -3.37 18.27
C HIS A 72 2.64 -4.23 17.99
N LEU A 73 2.57 -5.13 17.01
CA LEU A 73 3.73 -5.90 16.55
C LEU A 73 4.85 -4.98 16.03
N MET A 74 4.49 -3.93 15.28
CA MET A 74 5.44 -2.93 14.81
C MET A 74 6.15 -2.22 15.98
N LEU A 75 5.41 -1.88 17.04
CA LEU A 75 5.97 -1.29 18.26
C LEU A 75 6.84 -2.29 19.04
N ASN A 76 6.45 -3.57 19.07
CA ASN A 76 7.21 -4.63 19.72
C ASN A 76 8.56 -4.83 19.02
N GLU A 77 8.58 -4.99 17.70
CA GLU A 77 9.83 -5.10 16.92
C GLU A 77 10.71 -3.84 17.01
N ALA A 78 10.09 -2.66 17.09
CA ALA A 78 10.82 -1.41 17.26
C ALA A 78 11.50 -1.29 18.64
N SER A 79 10.84 -1.78 19.69
CA SER A 79 11.25 -1.62 21.10
C SER A 79 11.88 -2.87 21.74
N ALA A 80 11.93 -3.99 21.01
CA ALA A 80 12.53 -5.24 21.46
C ALA A 80 14.01 -5.06 21.80
N LYS A 81 14.43 -5.70 22.91
CA LYS A 81 15.85 -5.89 23.23
C LYS A 81 16.47 -6.83 22.19
N SER A 82 17.79 -6.76 22.05
CA SER A 82 18.53 -7.64 21.13
C SER A 82 18.20 -9.11 21.44
N GLY A 83 17.73 -9.85 20.43
CA GLY A 83 17.46 -11.28 20.57
C GLY A 83 18.72 -12.13 20.46
N TYR A 84 19.74 -11.61 19.77
CA TYR A 84 20.93 -12.36 19.36
C TYR A 84 22.25 -11.77 19.83
N GLY A 85 22.23 -10.65 20.55
CA GLY A 85 23.43 -9.90 20.93
C GLY A 85 24.17 -9.28 19.74
N SER A 86 23.55 -9.22 18.56
CA SER A 86 24.15 -8.74 17.32
C SER A 86 23.16 -7.91 16.53
N VAL A 87 23.49 -6.63 16.33
CA VAL A 87 22.71 -5.67 15.52
C VAL A 87 22.45 -6.22 14.12
N ILE A 88 23.43 -6.91 13.53
CA ILE A 88 23.33 -7.49 12.20
C ILE A 88 22.28 -8.61 12.18
N LEU A 89 22.31 -9.50 13.18
CA LEU A 89 21.35 -10.61 13.26
C LEU A 89 19.96 -10.10 13.59
N ASP A 90 19.83 -9.12 14.50
CA ASP A 90 18.54 -8.52 14.84
C ASP A 90 17.91 -7.78 13.65
N ALA A 91 18.72 -7.06 12.85
CA ALA A 91 18.23 -6.37 11.65
C ALA A 91 17.78 -7.34 10.55
N LEU A 92 18.35 -8.54 10.52
CA LEU A 92 18.05 -9.58 9.53
C LEU A 92 16.85 -10.44 9.94
N ARG A 93 16.75 -10.77 11.23
CA ARG A 93 15.73 -11.67 11.79
C ARG A 93 14.51 -10.95 12.35
N ASN A 94 14.62 -9.66 12.66
CA ASN A 94 13.57 -8.79 13.17
C ASN A 94 12.77 -9.44 14.32
N PRO A 95 13.44 -9.78 15.44
CA PRO A 95 12.76 -10.43 16.55
C PRO A 95 11.77 -9.45 17.21
N HIS A 96 10.62 -9.99 17.59
CA HIS A 96 9.74 -9.40 18.59
C HIS A 96 9.69 -10.31 19.81
N MET A 97 9.28 -9.80 20.96
CA MET A 97 9.21 -10.60 22.18
C MET A 97 7.81 -11.14 22.38
N VAL A 98 7.70 -12.41 22.77
CA VAL A 98 6.43 -13.08 23.09
C VAL A 98 6.50 -13.74 24.45
N THR A 99 5.35 -13.86 25.12
CA THR A 99 5.19 -14.66 26.34
C THR A 99 5.09 -16.16 26.00
N GLU A 100 5.23 -17.02 27.00
CA GLU A 100 5.08 -18.48 26.82
C GLU A 100 3.66 -18.89 26.39
N GLU A 101 2.64 -18.20 26.90
CA GLU A 101 1.23 -18.48 26.59
C GLU A 101 0.77 -17.92 25.23
N GLU A 102 1.64 -17.21 24.50
CA GLU A 102 1.34 -16.53 23.23
C GLU A 102 0.03 -15.72 23.28
N GLY A 103 -0.10 -14.83 24.26
CA GLY A 103 -1.24 -13.93 24.43
C GLY A 103 -1.44 -12.94 23.27
N SER A 104 -2.35 -11.98 23.44
CA SER A 104 -2.58 -10.92 22.44
C SER A 104 -1.30 -10.13 22.15
N GLN A 105 -1.22 -9.44 21.00
CA GLN A 105 0.00 -8.67 20.71
C GLN A 105 0.20 -7.50 21.67
N ALA A 106 -0.88 -6.88 22.14
CA ALA A 106 -0.81 -5.90 23.22
C ALA A 106 -0.16 -6.49 24.49
N GLN A 107 -0.55 -7.71 24.90
CA GLN A 107 0.04 -8.40 26.07
C GLN A 107 1.51 -8.75 25.87
N ASN A 108 1.87 -9.25 24.68
CA ASN A 108 3.26 -9.55 24.34
C ASN A 108 4.14 -8.29 24.38
N LEU A 109 3.62 -7.16 23.88
CA LEU A 109 4.30 -5.87 23.92
C LEU A 109 4.50 -5.37 25.36
N GLU A 110 3.46 -5.45 26.19
CA GLU A 110 3.55 -5.07 27.61
C GLU A 110 4.61 -5.90 28.34
N ALA A 111 4.55 -7.23 28.20
CA ALA A 111 5.53 -8.14 28.81
C ALA A 111 6.95 -7.86 28.31
N SER A 112 7.13 -7.56 27.03
CA SER A 112 8.42 -7.16 26.43
C SER A 112 9.02 -5.91 27.09
N LEU A 113 8.17 -4.95 27.47
CA LEU A 113 8.59 -3.70 28.08
C LEU A 113 8.94 -3.86 29.55
N GLN A 114 8.19 -4.72 30.26
CA GLN A 114 8.37 -5.03 31.68
C GLN A 114 9.43 -6.10 31.95
N ASP A 115 9.96 -6.76 30.91
CA ASP A 115 10.95 -7.83 31.06
C ASP A 115 12.17 -7.41 31.89
N SER A 116 12.31 -8.05 33.05
CA SER A 116 13.43 -7.93 33.99
C SER A 116 14.57 -8.91 33.69
N GLY A 117 14.46 -9.76 32.67
CA GLY A 117 15.44 -10.81 32.36
C GLY A 117 15.20 -12.13 33.09
N GLU A 118 14.02 -12.32 33.69
CA GLU A 118 13.60 -13.55 34.39
C GLU A 118 13.16 -14.68 33.44
N GLY A 119 13.31 -14.52 32.13
CA GLY A 119 12.97 -15.56 31.15
C GLY A 119 11.47 -15.70 30.84
N LYS A 120 10.64 -14.73 31.25
CA LYS A 120 9.18 -14.73 30.99
C LYS A 120 8.79 -14.36 29.56
N VAL A 121 9.73 -13.80 28.81
CA VAL A 121 9.58 -13.48 27.40
C VAL A 121 10.73 -14.07 26.60
N ARG A 122 10.44 -14.48 25.36
CA ARG A 122 11.44 -15.01 24.43
C ARG A 122 11.38 -14.27 23.10
N PRO A 123 12.51 -14.13 22.38
CA PRO A 123 12.49 -13.63 21.02
C PRO A 123 11.77 -14.62 20.10
N LYS A 124 10.90 -14.10 19.24
CA LYS A 124 10.26 -14.80 18.13
C LYS A 124 10.68 -14.12 16.84
N ASP A 125 11.36 -14.88 15.98
CA ASP A 125 11.85 -14.37 14.71
C ASP A 125 10.70 -14.06 13.77
N TYR A 126 10.84 -12.95 13.03
CA TYR A 126 9.97 -12.64 11.91
C TYR A 126 10.76 -12.39 10.61
N ALA A 127 11.85 -13.12 10.41
CA ALA A 127 12.79 -13.01 9.28
C ALA A 127 12.20 -13.16 7.87
N ARG A 128 10.90 -13.43 7.76
CA ARG A 128 10.16 -13.54 6.50
C ARG A 128 10.04 -12.20 5.77
N TYR A 129 9.72 -11.13 6.49
CA TYR A 129 9.50 -9.79 5.92
C TYR A 129 10.70 -8.89 6.15
N TRP A 130 10.85 -7.82 5.37
CA TRP A 130 11.95 -6.87 5.58
C TRP A 130 11.79 -5.98 6.81
N HIS A 131 10.56 -5.67 7.22
CA HIS A 131 10.28 -4.72 8.30
C HIS A 131 10.90 -3.34 8.05
N GLY A 132 10.96 -2.92 6.78
CA GLY A 132 11.57 -1.67 6.35
C GLY A 132 10.89 -0.43 6.95
N TYR A 133 9.67 -0.55 7.44
CA TYR A 133 8.97 0.52 8.16
C TYR A 133 9.73 0.93 9.45
N LEU A 134 10.56 0.04 10.02
CA LEU A 134 11.42 0.34 11.17
C LEU A 134 12.43 1.45 10.88
N VAL A 135 12.82 1.62 9.60
CA VAL A 135 13.69 2.72 9.16
C VAL A 135 13.04 4.09 9.41
N VAL A 136 11.71 4.14 9.47
CA VAL A 136 10.96 5.35 9.80
C VAL A 136 10.54 5.34 11.28
N LEU A 137 10.01 4.21 11.76
CA LEU A 137 9.41 4.11 13.08
C LEU A 137 10.42 4.25 14.23
N LYS A 138 11.60 3.59 14.17
CA LYS A 138 12.59 3.66 15.27
C LYS A 138 13.16 5.08 15.45
N PRO A 139 13.55 5.80 14.39
CA PRO A 139 13.94 7.21 14.52
C PRO A 139 12.83 8.09 15.11
N LEU A 140 11.58 7.91 14.65
CA LEU A 140 10.45 8.68 15.18
C LEU A 140 10.22 8.40 16.67
N LEU A 141 10.22 7.13 17.08
CA LEU A 141 10.08 6.73 18.49
C LEU A 141 11.23 7.19 19.38
N SER A 142 12.38 7.54 18.80
CA SER A 142 13.51 8.10 19.57
C SER A 142 13.24 9.55 20.03
N VAL A 143 12.24 10.22 19.45
CA VAL A 143 11.96 11.65 19.68
C VAL A 143 10.49 11.92 20.04
N PHE A 144 9.56 11.19 19.44
CA PHE A 144 8.11 11.39 19.56
C PHE A 144 7.44 10.22 20.30
N SER A 145 6.38 10.53 21.03
CA SER A 145 5.48 9.55 21.62
C SER A 145 4.64 8.82 20.55
N VAL A 146 4.12 7.63 20.87
CA VAL A 146 3.27 6.86 19.92
C VAL A 146 2.06 7.67 19.42
N PRO A 147 1.31 8.43 20.25
CA PRO A 147 0.21 9.26 19.77
C PRO A 147 0.66 10.34 18.78
N GLU A 148 1.81 11.00 19.03
CA GLU A 148 2.37 12.00 18.10
C GLU A 148 2.76 11.37 16.76
N ILE A 149 3.31 10.15 16.78
CA ILE A 149 3.61 9.39 15.55
C ILE A 149 2.34 9.06 14.78
N ARG A 150 1.27 8.63 15.45
CA ARG A 150 -0.05 8.42 14.82
C ARG A 150 -0.60 9.72 14.21
N MET A 151 -0.41 10.87 14.86
CA MET A 151 -0.77 12.17 14.31
C MET A 151 0.05 12.55 13.07
N LEU A 152 1.37 12.33 13.10
CA LEU A 152 2.24 12.55 11.94
C LEU A 152 1.84 11.66 10.76
N HIS A 153 1.52 10.39 11.03
CA HIS A 153 1.00 9.45 10.03
C HIS A 153 -0.31 9.94 9.42
N ALA A 154 -1.30 10.31 10.24
CA ALA A 154 -2.57 10.87 9.77
C ALA A 154 -2.34 12.12 8.89
N GLY A 155 -1.45 13.01 9.32
CA GLY A 155 -1.03 14.18 8.56
C GLY A 155 -0.40 13.83 7.22
N ALA A 156 0.49 12.83 7.17
CA ALA A 156 1.11 12.35 5.94
C ALA A 156 0.08 11.74 4.96
N VAL A 157 -0.86 10.93 5.45
CA VAL A 157 -1.96 10.36 4.67
C VAL A 157 -2.79 11.47 4.00
N LEU A 158 -3.21 12.47 4.78
CA LEU A 158 -4.00 13.60 4.27
C LEU A 158 -3.22 14.51 3.32
N PHE A 159 -1.96 14.80 3.65
CA PHE A 159 -1.08 15.60 2.80
C PHE A 159 -0.90 14.95 1.43
N LEU A 160 -0.56 13.66 1.40
CA LEU A 160 -0.36 12.91 0.16
C LEU A 160 -1.67 12.78 -0.63
N PHE A 161 -2.80 12.51 0.04
CA PHE A 161 -4.11 12.51 -0.59
C PHE A 161 -4.41 13.85 -1.28
N THR A 162 -4.21 14.95 -0.56
CA THR A 162 -4.48 16.31 -1.06
C THR A 162 -3.56 16.64 -2.23
N ALA A 163 -2.25 16.39 -2.08
CA ALA A 163 -1.27 16.65 -3.13
C ALA A 163 -1.57 15.84 -4.40
N ALA A 164 -1.89 14.55 -4.27
CA ALA A 164 -2.21 13.68 -5.40
C ALA A 164 -3.53 14.09 -6.07
N THR A 165 -4.55 14.46 -5.28
CA THR A 165 -5.84 14.96 -5.77
C THR A 165 -5.67 16.24 -6.57
N LEU A 166 -4.88 17.19 -6.07
CA LEU A 166 -4.56 18.43 -6.79
C LEU A 166 -3.77 18.14 -8.06
N ALA A 167 -2.72 17.31 -8.00
CA ALA A 167 -1.92 16.96 -9.16
C ALA A 167 -2.76 16.30 -10.28
N LEU A 168 -3.62 15.33 -9.92
CA LEU A 168 -4.55 14.70 -10.86
C LEU A 168 -5.61 15.69 -11.37
N GLY A 169 -6.15 16.54 -10.48
CA GLY A 169 -7.12 17.57 -10.83
C GLY A 169 -6.59 18.54 -11.87
N PHE A 170 -5.36 19.04 -11.68
CA PHE A 170 -4.70 19.91 -12.65
C PHE A 170 -4.34 19.17 -13.95
N ARG A 171 -3.99 17.89 -13.87
CA ARG A 171 -3.50 17.15 -15.04
C ARG A 171 -4.60 16.55 -15.93
N ILE A 172 -5.66 16.01 -15.33
CA ILE A 172 -6.74 15.29 -16.03
C ILE A 172 -8.14 15.80 -15.66
N GLY A 173 -8.24 16.94 -14.98
CA GLY A 173 -9.49 17.61 -14.64
C GLY A 173 -10.23 16.99 -13.45
N LYS A 174 -11.51 17.37 -13.29
CA LYS A 174 -12.39 16.91 -12.20
C LYS A 174 -12.46 15.40 -12.09
N ARG A 175 -12.39 14.68 -13.22
CA ARG A 175 -12.32 13.22 -13.30
C ARG A 175 -11.26 12.65 -12.36
N GLY A 176 -10.02 13.16 -12.42
CA GLY A 176 -8.93 12.66 -11.58
C GLY A 176 -9.17 12.90 -10.09
N ALA A 177 -9.62 14.11 -9.74
CA ALA A 177 -9.88 14.48 -8.34
C ALA A 177 -11.03 13.68 -7.72
N VAL A 178 -12.16 13.57 -8.43
CA VAL A 178 -13.33 12.82 -8.00
C VAL A 178 -13.00 11.33 -7.86
N SER A 179 -12.29 10.76 -8.85
CA SER A 179 -11.89 9.35 -8.79
C SER A 179 -11.06 9.05 -7.56
N LEU A 180 -10.04 9.87 -7.27
CA LEU A 180 -9.18 9.64 -6.12
C LEU A 180 -9.92 9.85 -4.80
N PHE A 181 -10.82 10.84 -4.73
CA PHE A 181 -11.69 11.06 -3.57
C PHE A 181 -12.58 9.83 -3.27
N LEU A 182 -13.21 9.25 -4.30
CA LEU A 182 -14.03 8.05 -4.13
C LEU A 182 -13.20 6.84 -3.67
N ALA A 183 -11.99 6.68 -4.21
CA ALA A 183 -11.08 5.62 -3.78
C ALA A 183 -10.66 5.80 -2.32
N PHE A 184 -10.35 7.03 -1.91
CA PHE A 184 -10.03 7.35 -0.51
C PHE A 184 -11.21 7.02 0.43
N LEU A 185 -12.44 7.40 0.06
CA LEU A 185 -13.63 7.07 0.83
C LEU A 185 -13.85 5.56 0.99
N SER A 186 -13.56 4.75 -0.04
CA SER A 186 -13.72 3.29 0.03
C SER A 186 -12.76 2.60 1.00
N LEU A 187 -11.70 3.28 1.45
CA LEU A 187 -10.70 2.75 2.38
C LEU A 187 -11.05 2.98 3.86
N ALA A 188 -12.21 3.57 4.15
CA ALA A 188 -12.56 4.10 5.46
C ALA A 188 -11.47 5.10 5.95
N PRO A 189 -11.44 6.35 5.43
CA PRO A 189 -10.37 7.31 5.62
C PRO A 189 -9.86 7.46 7.05
N VAL A 190 -10.77 7.50 8.03
CA VAL A 190 -10.38 7.71 9.42
C VAL A 190 -9.64 6.48 9.97
N THR A 191 -10.04 5.27 9.59
CA THR A 191 -9.32 4.03 9.91
C THR A 191 -7.94 4.01 9.26
N LEU A 192 -7.84 4.44 8.00
CA LEU A 192 -6.56 4.57 7.29
C LEU A 192 -5.61 5.58 7.95
N MET A 193 -6.15 6.68 8.51
CA MET A 193 -5.37 7.70 9.22
C MET A 193 -4.91 7.27 10.61
N LEU A 194 -5.62 6.35 11.26
CA LEU A 194 -5.30 5.91 12.63
C LEU A 194 -4.46 4.64 12.67
N CYS A 195 -4.53 3.80 11.64
CA CYS A 195 -3.78 2.56 11.53
C CYS A 195 -2.52 2.76 10.67
N MET A 196 -1.35 2.57 11.28
CA MET A 196 -0.07 2.81 10.61
C MET A 196 0.17 1.79 9.50
N THR A 197 -0.08 0.51 9.77
CA THR A 197 0.11 -0.57 8.79
C THR A 197 -0.72 -0.34 7.51
N TYR A 198 -1.97 0.12 7.64
CA TYR A 198 -2.81 0.39 6.48
C TYR A 198 -2.30 1.56 5.65
N GLY A 199 -1.67 2.58 6.24
CA GLY A 199 -1.22 3.72 5.47
C GLY A 199 0.01 3.44 4.61
N VAL A 200 0.77 2.36 4.85
CA VAL A 200 1.99 2.04 4.08
C VAL A 200 1.70 1.96 2.57
N ILE A 201 0.74 1.11 2.17
CA ILE A 201 0.37 0.94 0.76
C ILE A 201 -0.23 2.21 0.17
N TRP A 202 -1.05 2.92 0.94
CA TRP A 202 -1.63 4.19 0.52
C TRP A 202 -0.54 5.22 0.19
N GLN A 203 0.43 5.39 1.09
CA GLN A 203 1.52 6.34 0.92
C GLN A 203 2.38 5.99 -0.30
N ILE A 204 2.74 4.70 -0.49
CA ILE A 204 3.46 4.23 -1.68
C ILE A 204 2.67 4.55 -2.96
N SER A 205 1.36 4.27 -2.97
CA SER A 205 0.48 4.53 -4.10
C SER A 205 0.40 6.02 -4.44
N MET A 206 0.25 6.88 -3.44
CA MET A 206 0.14 8.33 -3.64
C MET A 206 1.46 8.94 -4.11
N VAL A 207 2.60 8.51 -3.54
CA VAL A 207 3.93 8.93 -4.00
C VAL A 207 4.14 8.50 -5.45
N ALA A 208 3.78 7.26 -5.82
CA ALA A 208 3.89 6.78 -7.19
C ALA A 208 3.04 7.60 -8.18
N ILE A 209 1.79 7.90 -7.82
CA ILE A 209 0.91 8.77 -8.62
C ILE A 209 1.52 10.17 -8.77
N LEU A 210 1.98 10.79 -7.67
CA LEU A 210 2.58 12.12 -7.69
C LEU A 210 3.82 12.18 -8.58
N VAL A 211 4.72 11.20 -8.44
CA VAL A 211 5.94 11.07 -9.24
C VAL A 211 5.60 10.86 -10.72
N LEU A 212 4.63 9.98 -11.02
CA LEU A 212 4.19 9.72 -12.39
C LEU A 212 3.57 10.96 -13.05
N VAL A 213 2.71 11.69 -12.33
CA VAL A 213 2.02 12.87 -12.85
C VAL A 213 3.00 14.03 -13.05
N ARG A 214 3.87 14.31 -12.07
CA ARG A 214 4.84 15.41 -12.18
C ARG A 214 5.97 15.11 -13.17
N GLY A 215 6.37 13.84 -13.26
CA GLY A 215 7.42 13.36 -14.15
C GLY A 215 6.91 12.77 -15.46
N GLU A 216 5.65 13.01 -15.86
CA GLU A 216 5.00 12.27 -16.95
C GLU A 216 5.85 12.21 -18.22
N ARG A 217 6.35 13.35 -18.69
CA ARG A 217 7.17 13.42 -19.90
C ARG A 217 8.41 12.53 -19.80
N TYR A 218 9.08 12.57 -18.65
CA TYR A 218 10.26 11.75 -18.38
C TYR A 218 9.91 10.25 -18.34
N PHE A 219 8.85 9.87 -17.62
CA PHE A 219 8.49 8.45 -17.47
C PHE A 219 7.91 7.83 -18.74
N MET A 220 7.15 8.60 -19.54
CA MET A 220 6.60 8.13 -20.81
C MET A 220 7.69 7.97 -21.87
N GLU A 221 8.73 8.81 -21.83
CA GLU A 221 9.88 8.70 -22.71
C GLU A 221 10.65 7.41 -22.44
N GLY A 222 10.96 6.67 -23.52
CA GLY A 222 11.82 5.49 -23.44
C GLY A 222 11.29 4.34 -22.56
N GLN A 223 10.01 4.38 -22.14
CA GLN A 223 9.39 3.43 -21.21
C GLN A 223 10.00 3.46 -19.79
N LYS A 224 10.53 4.60 -19.34
CA LYS A 224 11.12 4.74 -18.00
C LYS A 224 10.11 4.51 -16.88
N TYR A 225 8.80 4.62 -17.14
CA TYR A 225 7.73 4.23 -16.20
C TYR A 225 7.92 2.81 -15.66
N LEU A 226 8.53 1.89 -16.42
CA LEU A 226 8.81 0.53 -15.95
C LEU A 226 9.61 0.52 -14.64
N PHE A 227 10.60 1.41 -14.50
CA PHE A 227 11.41 1.53 -13.28
C PHE A 227 10.63 2.15 -12.12
N LEU A 228 9.64 3.01 -12.38
CA LEU A 228 8.76 3.49 -11.32
C LEU A 228 7.99 2.31 -10.71
N PHE A 229 7.41 1.44 -11.55
CA PHE A 229 6.69 0.26 -11.07
C PHE A 229 7.61 -0.76 -10.39
N LEU A 230 8.87 -0.90 -10.86
CA LEU A 230 9.91 -1.67 -10.15
C LEU A 230 10.08 -1.20 -8.71
N TRP A 231 10.26 0.12 -8.53
CA TRP A 231 10.41 0.71 -7.20
C TRP A 231 9.15 0.65 -6.35
N CYS A 232 7.95 0.71 -6.94
CA CYS A 232 6.71 0.41 -6.22
C CYS A 232 6.73 -1.02 -5.68
N GLY A 233 7.11 -2.01 -6.49
CA GLY A 233 7.22 -3.40 -6.05
C GLY A 233 8.27 -3.58 -4.93
N ILE A 234 9.45 -2.98 -5.09
CA ILE A 234 10.51 -2.96 -4.06
C ILE A 234 9.99 -2.34 -2.75
N ALA A 235 9.35 -1.17 -2.84
CA ALA A 235 8.84 -0.46 -1.66
C ALA A 235 7.78 -1.27 -0.92
N VAL A 236 6.85 -1.90 -1.64
CA VAL A 236 5.84 -2.78 -1.04
C VAL A 236 6.52 -3.95 -0.33
N ALA A 237 7.42 -4.65 -1.01
CA ALA A 237 8.15 -5.78 -0.43
C ALA A 237 9.00 -5.42 0.80
N TYR A 238 9.47 -4.17 0.86
CA TYR A 238 10.32 -3.67 1.94
C TYR A 238 9.53 -3.19 3.15
N PHE A 239 8.47 -2.40 2.95
CA PHE A 239 7.74 -1.71 4.02
C PHE A 239 6.49 -2.45 4.52
N ASP A 240 5.85 -3.27 3.69
CA ASP A 240 4.50 -3.79 3.95
C ASP A 240 4.49 -5.26 4.45
N TYR A 241 3.48 -5.58 5.28
CA TYR A 241 3.22 -6.92 5.82
C TYR A 241 2.34 -7.81 4.93
N LEU A 242 2.17 -7.48 3.65
CA LEU A 242 1.14 -8.06 2.77
C LEU A 242 -0.27 -7.60 3.17
N THR A 243 -0.47 -6.30 3.40
CA THR A 243 -1.78 -5.75 3.79
C THR A 243 -2.76 -5.78 2.61
N TYR A 244 -2.60 -4.88 1.64
CA TYR A 244 -3.38 -4.80 0.41
C TYR A 244 -2.51 -4.31 -0.78
N PRO A 245 -1.41 -5.02 -1.08
CA PRO A 245 -0.37 -4.54 -2.00
C PRO A 245 -0.81 -4.36 -3.45
N ALA A 246 -1.91 -4.95 -3.91
CA ALA A 246 -2.35 -4.76 -5.30
C ALA A 246 -2.75 -3.30 -5.58
N ALA A 247 -3.13 -2.53 -4.56
CA ALA A 247 -3.35 -1.09 -4.66
C ALA A 247 -2.11 -0.29 -5.08
N ALA A 248 -0.92 -0.66 -4.60
CA ALA A 248 0.34 -0.02 -4.97
C ALA A 248 0.76 -0.27 -6.43
N LEU A 249 0.17 -1.27 -7.08
CA LEU A 249 0.24 -1.46 -8.53
C LEU A 249 -0.94 -0.78 -9.24
N GLY A 250 -2.17 -1.11 -8.85
CA GLY A 250 -3.38 -0.78 -9.58
C GLY A 250 -3.69 0.71 -9.63
N MET A 251 -3.47 1.44 -8.52
CA MET A 251 -3.71 2.87 -8.46
C MET A 251 -2.80 3.66 -9.43
N PRO A 252 -1.46 3.55 -9.38
CA PRO A 252 -0.60 4.21 -10.36
C PRO A 252 -0.77 3.65 -11.78
N LEU A 253 -1.14 2.37 -11.94
CA LEU A 253 -1.41 1.78 -13.25
C LEU A 253 -2.62 2.41 -13.95
N ALA A 254 -3.70 2.67 -13.21
CA ALA A 254 -4.86 3.37 -13.74
C ALA A 254 -4.49 4.78 -14.24
N VAL A 255 -3.64 5.49 -13.49
CA VAL A 255 -3.11 6.80 -13.91
C VAL A 255 -2.23 6.66 -15.17
N LEU A 256 -1.35 5.65 -15.23
CA LEU A 256 -0.53 5.38 -16.42
C LEU A 256 -1.38 5.18 -17.68
N VAL A 257 -2.49 4.44 -17.57
CA VAL A 257 -3.45 4.23 -18.67
C VAL A 257 -4.11 5.54 -19.09
N VAL A 258 -4.51 6.39 -18.14
CA VAL A 258 -5.16 7.68 -18.43
C VAL A 258 -4.21 8.65 -19.12
N LEU A 259 -2.95 8.73 -18.68
CA LEU A 259 -1.92 9.58 -19.26
C LEU A 259 -1.34 9.00 -20.56
N GLY A 260 -1.44 7.68 -20.74
CA GLY A 260 -0.90 6.99 -21.89
C GLY A 260 -1.59 7.37 -23.20
N ASN A 261 -0.78 7.64 -24.22
CA ASN A 261 -1.25 7.76 -25.60
C ASN A 261 -1.16 6.43 -26.37
N GLY A 262 -1.94 6.33 -27.45
CA GLY A 262 -1.99 5.20 -28.37
C GLY A 262 -3.25 4.34 -28.22
N GLY A 263 -3.45 3.42 -29.18
CA GLY A 263 -4.58 2.51 -29.17
C GLY A 263 -4.50 1.46 -28.06
N ILE A 264 -5.59 0.70 -27.90
CA ILE A 264 -5.77 -0.32 -26.85
C ILE A 264 -4.57 -1.28 -26.71
N ARG A 265 -4.03 -1.78 -27.83
CA ARG A 265 -2.88 -2.71 -27.83
C ARG A 265 -1.64 -2.08 -27.20
N ASN A 266 -1.41 -0.78 -27.39
CA ASN A 266 -0.27 -0.10 -26.79
C ASN A 266 -0.45 0.06 -25.28
N GLN A 267 -1.68 0.37 -24.83
CA GLN A 267 -2.01 0.46 -23.41
C GLN A 267 -1.81 -0.89 -22.72
N LEU A 268 -2.33 -1.98 -23.30
CA LEU A 268 -2.17 -3.32 -22.75
C LEU A 268 -0.69 -3.73 -22.62
N LYS A 269 0.14 -3.37 -23.60
CA LYS A 269 1.60 -3.61 -23.51
C LYS A 269 2.25 -2.80 -22.39
N LYS A 270 1.88 -1.52 -22.23
CA LYS A 270 2.38 -0.70 -21.12
C LYS A 270 2.01 -1.29 -19.78
N MET A 271 0.75 -1.72 -19.65
CA MET A 271 0.26 -2.35 -18.42
C MET A 271 0.98 -3.63 -18.09
N ALA A 272 1.13 -4.52 -19.07
CA ALA A 272 1.86 -5.78 -18.88
C ALA A 272 3.31 -5.51 -18.46
N GLY A 273 4.00 -4.55 -19.10
CA GLY A 273 5.35 -4.17 -18.71
C GLY A 273 5.43 -3.61 -17.28
N ALA A 274 4.51 -2.73 -16.90
CA ALA A 274 4.43 -2.16 -15.56
C ALA A 274 4.19 -3.25 -14.50
N ALA A 275 3.24 -4.16 -14.73
CA ALA A 275 2.97 -5.29 -13.84
C ALA A 275 4.17 -6.23 -13.72
N VAL A 276 4.85 -6.57 -14.81
CA VAL A 276 6.05 -7.41 -14.79
C VAL A 276 7.17 -6.76 -13.98
N PHE A 277 7.41 -5.46 -14.14
CA PHE A 277 8.44 -4.75 -13.38
C PHE A 277 8.09 -4.64 -11.91
N PHE A 278 6.83 -4.36 -11.57
CA PHE A 278 6.35 -4.39 -10.20
C PHE A 278 6.58 -5.76 -9.55
N LEU A 279 6.13 -6.83 -10.20
CA LEU A 279 6.30 -8.19 -9.69
C LEU A 279 7.77 -8.58 -9.58
N PHE A 280 8.61 -8.19 -10.55
CA PHE A 280 10.05 -8.44 -10.49
C PHE A 280 10.70 -7.71 -9.32
N GLY A 281 10.36 -6.45 -9.08
CA GLY A 281 10.85 -5.68 -7.92
C GLY A 281 10.40 -6.28 -6.61
N TYR A 282 9.11 -6.59 -6.50
CA TYR A 282 8.50 -7.20 -5.31
C TYR A 282 9.13 -8.56 -4.97
N ALA A 283 9.13 -9.49 -5.92
CA ALA A 283 9.65 -10.84 -5.70
C ALA A 283 11.16 -10.86 -5.46
N SER A 284 11.93 -10.05 -6.19
CA SER A 284 13.39 -10.02 -6.02
C SER A 284 13.80 -9.36 -4.71
N MET A 285 13.06 -8.35 -4.25
CA MET A 285 13.32 -7.74 -2.95
C MET A 285 13.07 -8.76 -1.83
N TRP A 286 11.94 -9.47 -1.85
CA TRP A 286 11.67 -10.59 -0.93
C TRP A 286 12.77 -11.67 -0.94
N ALA A 287 13.10 -12.18 -2.13
CA ALA A 287 14.16 -13.17 -2.29
C ALA A 287 15.51 -12.67 -1.79
N GLY A 288 15.80 -11.37 -1.96
CA GLY A 288 16.99 -10.72 -1.44
C GLY A 288 17.15 -10.87 0.07
N LYS A 289 16.06 -10.77 0.85
CA LYS A 289 16.12 -11.00 2.30
C LYS A 289 16.53 -12.42 2.62
N TRP A 290 15.87 -13.40 2.00
CA TRP A 290 16.11 -14.81 2.31
C TRP A 290 17.50 -15.25 1.90
N ILE A 291 18.00 -14.74 0.77
CA ILE A 291 19.39 -14.98 0.33
C ILE A 291 20.36 -14.34 1.33
N LEU A 292 20.16 -13.09 1.74
CA LEU A 292 21.00 -12.46 2.76
C LEU A 292 20.96 -13.21 4.10
N ALA A 293 19.78 -13.64 4.54
CA ALA A 293 19.59 -14.43 5.75
C ALA A 293 20.38 -15.75 5.67
N GLN A 294 20.19 -16.52 4.60
CA GLN A 294 20.92 -17.76 4.35
C GLN A 294 22.44 -17.55 4.35
N LEU A 295 22.93 -16.48 3.71
CA LEU A 295 24.36 -16.19 3.60
C LEU A 295 24.99 -15.77 4.93
N LEU A 296 24.26 -15.06 5.79
CA LEU A 296 24.79 -14.48 7.03
C LEU A 296 24.50 -15.33 8.28
N THR A 297 23.44 -16.12 8.29
CA THR A 297 23.07 -16.95 9.46
C THR A 297 23.27 -18.45 9.23
N GLY A 298 23.33 -18.90 7.97
CA GLY A 298 23.42 -20.32 7.62
C GLY A 298 22.11 -21.10 7.74
N ASP A 299 21.04 -20.51 8.28
CA ASP A 299 19.74 -21.18 8.45
C ASP A 299 18.99 -21.30 7.12
N SER A 300 18.17 -22.35 6.98
CA SER A 300 17.34 -22.59 5.82
C SER A 300 16.08 -21.71 5.77
N VAL A 301 16.24 -20.38 5.84
CA VAL A 301 15.14 -19.40 5.75
C VAL A 301 14.32 -19.57 4.45
N ILE A 302 14.96 -20.08 3.39
CA ILE A 302 14.33 -20.35 2.09
C ILE A 302 13.28 -21.48 2.18
N ALA A 303 13.46 -22.48 3.06
CA ALA A 303 12.49 -23.57 3.22
C ALA A 303 11.21 -23.06 3.89
N ASP A 304 11.34 -22.27 4.97
CA ASP A 304 10.21 -21.65 5.67
C ASP A 304 9.47 -20.64 4.78
N ALA A 305 10.21 -19.89 3.95
CA ALA A 305 9.64 -18.98 2.96
C ALA A 305 8.78 -19.71 1.91
N LYS A 306 9.18 -20.91 1.45
CA LYS A 306 8.39 -21.70 0.49
C LYS A 306 7.10 -22.20 1.10
N ASN A 307 7.15 -22.78 2.30
CA ASN A 307 5.97 -23.26 3.01
C ASN A 307 4.96 -22.12 3.19
N THR A 308 5.44 -20.94 3.60
CA THR A 308 4.63 -19.73 3.70
C THR A 308 3.88 -19.36 2.41
N VAL A 309 4.56 -19.37 1.27
CA VAL A 309 3.94 -18.99 -0.01
C VAL A 309 2.83 -19.99 -0.37
N VAL A 310 3.06 -21.27 -0.09
CA VAL A 310 2.07 -22.34 -0.26
C VAL A 310 0.88 -22.11 0.67
N ASP A 311 1.13 -21.84 1.95
CA ASP A 311 0.07 -21.62 2.94
C ASP A 311 -0.81 -20.43 2.55
N ARG A 312 -0.22 -19.33 2.03
CA ARG A 312 -0.98 -18.14 1.61
C ARG A 312 -1.82 -18.34 0.35
N ALA A 313 -1.33 -19.17 -0.56
CA ALA A 313 -2.02 -19.51 -1.80
C ALA A 313 -3.02 -20.66 -1.60
N GLY A 314 -2.93 -21.35 -0.46
CA GLY A 314 -3.70 -22.53 -0.12
C GLY A 314 -5.17 -22.27 0.19
N SER A 315 -5.83 -23.34 0.63
CA SER A 315 -7.14 -23.32 1.26
C SER A 315 -7.05 -23.99 2.63
N SER A 316 -7.24 -23.23 3.70
CA SER A 316 -7.30 -23.70 5.08
C SER A 316 -8.74 -24.11 5.43
N ASN A 317 -8.88 -25.02 6.39
CA ASN A 317 -10.20 -25.47 6.85
C ASN A 317 -10.79 -24.56 7.95
N GLU A 318 -10.03 -23.59 8.46
CA GLU A 318 -10.44 -22.73 9.58
C GLU A 318 -11.33 -21.58 9.14
N VAL A 319 -11.07 -21.02 7.95
CA VAL A 319 -11.85 -19.92 7.38
C VAL A 319 -12.26 -20.30 5.96
N ASP A 320 -13.53 -20.10 5.60
CA ASP A 320 -13.99 -20.29 4.22
C ASP A 320 -13.22 -19.35 3.29
N SER A 321 -12.27 -19.90 2.54
CA SER A 321 -11.44 -19.20 1.55
C SER A 321 -11.92 -19.39 0.11
N SER A 322 -13.19 -19.77 -0.08
CA SER A 322 -13.82 -19.76 -1.40
C SER A 322 -13.86 -18.33 -1.97
N LEU A 323 -13.66 -18.20 -3.28
CA LEU A 323 -13.70 -16.87 -3.92
C LEU A 323 -15.04 -16.16 -3.70
N HIS A 324 -16.14 -16.93 -3.64
CA HIS A 324 -17.44 -16.37 -3.35
C HIS A 324 -17.50 -15.73 -1.95
N SER A 325 -17.00 -16.43 -0.92
CA SER A 325 -16.99 -15.90 0.45
C SER A 325 -16.11 -14.64 0.56
N ILE A 326 -14.92 -14.66 -0.04
CA ILE A 326 -13.96 -13.55 0.00
C ILE A 326 -14.60 -12.32 -0.65
N LEU A 327 -15.23 -12.48 -1.81
CA LEU A 327 -15.92 -11.39 -2.50
C LEU A 327 -17.11 -10.89 -1.68
N ALA A 328 -17.98 -11.79 -1.19
CA ALA A 328 -19.16 -11.42 -0.42
C ALA A 328 -18.78 -10.64 0.85
N ARG A 329 -17.76 -11.11 1.59
CA ARG A 329 -17.27 -10.44 2.79
C ARG A 329 -16.58 -9.12 2.45
N SER A 330 -15.71 -9.07 1.42
CA SER A 330 -15.02 -7.84 1.02
C SER A 330 -15.99 -6.74 0.58
N PHE A 331 -16.99 -7.07 -0.24
CA PHE A 331 -18.04 -6.12 -0.62
C PHE A 331 -18.97 -5.80 0.55
N GLY A 332 -19.18 -6.74 1.48
CA GLY A 332 -19.91 -6.51 2.73
C GLY A 332 -19.22 -5.48 3.62
N GLU A 333 -17.90 -5.57 3.78
CA GLU A 333 -17.08 -4.59 4.52
C GLU A 333 -17.22 -3.19 3.91
N MET A 334 -17.02 -3.08 2.60
CA MET A 334 -17.18 -1.82 1.88
C MET A 334 -18.63 -1.30 1.93
N GLY A 335 -19.62 -2.20 2.03
CA GLY A 335 -21.05 -1.95 2.04
C GLY A 335 -21.63 -1.30 3.30
N ASN A 336 -20.83 -0.60 4.10
CA ASN A 336 -21.33 0.21 5.20
C ASN A 336 -22.39 1.22 4.70
N ARG A 337 -23.54 1.28 5.37
CA ARG A 337 -24.67 2.19 5.05
C ARG A 337 -24.24 3.64 4.84
N ALA A 338 -23.30 4.14 5.63
CA ALA A 338 -22.79 5.51 5.49
C ALA A 338 -22.03 5.70 4.16
N PHE A 339 -21.14 4.75 3.81
CA PHE A 339 -20.43 4.78 2.54
C PHE A 339 -21.40 4.61 1.36
N LEU A 340 -22.34 3.67 1.45
CA LEU A 340 -23.37 3.46 0.43
C LEU A 340 -24.23 4.71 0.22
N LEU A 341 -24.56 5.45 1.28
CA LEU A 341 -25.27 6.72 1.16
C LEU A 341 -24.45 7.76 0.39
N VAL A 342 -23.15 7.89 0.69
CA VAL A 342 -22.27 8.83 -0.03
C VAL A 342 -22.14 8.44 -1.50
N VAL A 343 -21.99 7.14 -1.81
CA VAL A 343 -21.98 6.63 -3.19
C VAL A 343 -23.31 6.90 -3.87
N LEU A 344 -24.45 6.67 -3.20
CA LEU A 344 -25.77 6.95 -3.74
C LEU A 344 -25.96 8.44 -4.05
N LEU A 345 -25.58 9.33 -3.13
CA LEU A 345 -25.63 10.78 -3.33
C LEU A 345 -24.72 11.22 -4.48
N PHE A 346 -23.53 10.63 -4.60
CA PHE A 346 -22.62 10.86 -5.70
C PHE A 346 -23.22 10.41 -7.04
N LEU A 347 -23.79 9.21 -7.12
CA LEU A 347 -24.46 8.70 -8.32
C LEU A 347 -25.68 9.54 -8.67
N LEU A 348 -26.47 9.98 -7.68
CA LEU A 348 -27.61 10.87 -7.90
C LEU A 348 -27.15 12.22 -8.46
N ALA A 349 -26.11 12.83 -7.89
CA ALA A 349 -25.52 14.06 -8.41
C ALA A 349 -25.01 13.87 -9.86
N LEU A 350 -24.35 12.74 -10.15
CA LEU A 350 -23.89 12.39 -11.49
C LEU A 350 -25.07 12.30 -12.48
N VAL A 351 -26.15 11.59 -12.11
CA VAL A 351 -27.37 11.46 -12.92
C VAL A 351 -28.01 12.81 -13.16
N VAL A 352 -28.15 13.65 -12.13
CA VAL A 352 -28.69 15.02 -12.27
C VAL A 352 -27.83 15.85 -13.22
N LEU A 353 -26.50 15.79 -13.11
CA LEU A 353 -25.58 16.52 -14.00
C LEU A 353 -25.68 16.04 -15.46
N LEU A 354 -25.89 14.75 -15.68
CA LEU A 354 -26.10 14.15 -17.01
C LEU A 354 -27.47 14.55 -17.60
N LEU A 355 -28.56 14.42 -16.82
CA LEU A 355 -29.92 14.75 -17.26
C LEU A 355 -30.09 16.25 -17.54
N THR A 356 -29.48 17.11 -16.72
CA THR A 356 -29.47 18.57 -16.94
C THR A 356 -28.51 19.00 -18.05
N LYS A 357 -27.81 18.06 -18.71
CA LYS A 357 -26.78 18.30 -19.73
C LYS A 357 -25.67 19.27 -19.28
N LYS A 358 -25.54 19.49 -17.96
CA LYS A 358 -24.45 20.28 -17.35
C LYS A 358 -23.11 19.53 -17.42
N MET A 359 -23.17 18.21 -17.61
CA MET A 359 -22.03 17.36 -17.87
C MET A 359 -22.40 16.39 -19.00
N GLN A 360 -21.48 16.18 -19.94
CA GLN A 360 -21.59 15.14 -20.94
C GLN A 360 -20.45 14.16 -20.72
N VAL A 361 -20.73 12.85 -20.71
CA VAL A 361 -19.68 11.84 -20.53
C VAL A 361 -19.31 11.23 -21.88
N ARG A 362 -18.01 11.05 -22.11
CA ARG A 362 -17.45 10.29 -23.22
C ARG A 362 -16.64 9.13 -22.68
N LEU A 363 -16.72 7.99 -23.37
CA LEU A 363 -15.83 6.86 -23.13
C LEU A 363 -14.70 6.88 -24.16
N GLU A 364 -13.45 6.86 -23.69
CA GLU A 364 -12.29 6.68 -24.57
C GLU A 364 -12.07 5.18 -24.80
N GLY A 365 -12.52 4.64 -25.93
CA GLY A 365 -12.45 3.20 -26.20
C GLY A 365 -11.04 2.59 -26.04
N ALA A 366 -9.98 3.37 -26.33
CA ALA A 366 -8.59 2.93 -26.14
C ALA A 366 -8.19 2.74 -24.66
N LYS A 367 -8.93 3.33 -23.70
CA LYS A 367 -8.63 3.32 -22.26
C LYS A 367 -9.64 2.54 -21.43
N VAL A 368 -10.89 2.41 -21.88
CA VAL A 368 -11.94 1.72 -21.11
C VAL A 368 -11.54 0.28 -20.78
N ILE A 369 -11.17 -0.54 -21.76
CA ILE A 369 -10.80 -1.95 -21.51
C ILE A 369 -9.56 -2.03 -20.58
N PRO A 370 -8.46 -1.29 -20.84
CA PRO A 370 -7.35 -1.17 -19.89
C PRO A 370 -7.75 -0.80 -18.45
N LEU A 371 -8.65 0.17 -18.28
CA LEU A 371 -9.13 0.58 -16.95
C LEU A 371 -10.01 -0.48 -16.30
N LEU A 372 -10.87 -1.19 -17.07
CA LEU A 372 -11.65 -2.32 -16.56
C LEU A 372 -10.75 -3.47 -16.11
N LEU A 373 -9.70 -3.79 -16.88
CA LEU A 373 -8.70 -4.78 -16.47
C LEU A 373 -7.95 -4.36 -15.20
N THR A 374 -7.65 -3.06 -15.07
CA THR A 374 -7.05 -2.51 -13.84
C THR A 374 -8.01 -2.63 -12.66
N ALA A 375 -9.30 -2.36 -12.86
CA ALA A 375 -10.35 -2.54 -11.85
C ALA A 375 -10.48 -4.00 -11.40
N CYS A 376 -10.09 -4.96 -12.25
CA CYS A 376 -10.10 -6.38 -11.91
C CYS A 376 -8.88 -6.87 -11.11
N LEU A 377 -7.84 -6.05 -10.93
CA LEU A 377 -6.63 -6.45 -10.18
C LEU A 377 -6.89 -6.98 -8.77
N PRO A 378 -7.79 -6.40 -7.96
CA PRO A 378 -8.13 -6.95 -6.64
C PRO A 378 -8.60 -8.40 -6.70
N PHE A 379 -9.35 -8.77 -7.74
CA PHE A 379 -9.87 -10.13 -7.88
C PHE A 379 -8.79 -11.13 -8.28
N PHE A 380 -7.82 -10.71 -9.11
CA PHE A 380 -6.64 -11.52 -9.40
C PHE A 380 -5.78 -11.71 -8.15
N TRP A 381 -5.69 -10.69 -7.29
CA TRP A 381 -5.02 -10.79 -6.00
C TRP A 381 -5.68 -11.81 -5.07
N TYR A 382 -7.01 -11.70 -4.87
CA TYR A 382 -7.77 -12.67 -4.07
C TYR A 382 -7.63 -14.10 -4.59
N PHE A 383 -7.53 -14.27 -5.91
CA PHE A 383 -7.29 -15.57 -6.51
C PHE A 383 -5.91 -16.15 -6.17
N GLY A 384 -4.87 -15.30 -6.14
CA GLY A 384 -3.49 -15.70 -5.91
C GLY A 384 -3.11 -15.91 -4.44
N VAL A 385 -3.79 -15.25 -3.50
CA VAL A 385 -3.54 -15.36 -2.05
C VAL A 385 -4.85 -15.53 -1.27
N ARG A 386 -5.54 -16.65 -1.51
CA ARG A 386 -6.91 -16.91 -1.03
C ARG A 386 -7.01 -16.96 0.48
N ASP A 387 -6.20 -17.81 1.12
CA ASP A 387 -6.22 -17.98 2.58
C ASP A 387 -5.91 -16.67 3.29
N HIS A 388 -4.85 -15.98 2.87
CA HIS A 388 -4.50 -14.67 3.41
C HIS A 388 -5.65 -13.66 3.27
N SER A 389 -6.31 -13.64 2.10
CA SER A 389 -7.43 -12.72 1.85
C SER A 389 -8.67 -13.06 2.68
N ALA A 390 -8.90 -14.34 2.95
CA ALA A 390 -10.03 -14.82 3.75
C ALA A 390 -9.82 -14.57 5.25
N GLU A 391 -8.60 -14.79 5.73
CA GLU A 391 -8.20 -14.57 7.13
C GLU A 391 -8.18 -13.06 7.45
N HIS A 392 -7.53 -12.27 6.61
CA HIS A 392 -7.36 -10.83 6.81
C HIS A 392 -8.34 -10.02 5.95
N ILE A 393 -9.64 -10.28 6.08
CA ILE A 393 -10.65 -9.63 5.24
C ILE A 393 -10.66 -8.10 5.38
N SER A 394 -10.36 -7.59 6.57
CA SER A 394 -10.20 -6.15 6.82
C SER A 394 -9.10 -5.58 5.93
N ASN A 395 -8.04 -6.33 5.66
CA ASN A 395 -6.94 -5.86 4.84
C ASN A 395 -7.33 -6.05 3.37
N ALA A 396 -7.83 -7.24 3.02
CA ALA A 396 -8.22 -7.61 1.67
C ALA A 396 -9.22 -6.64 1.02
N PHE A 397 -10.30 -6.24 1.72
CA PHE A 397 -11.33 -5.39 1.09
C PHE A 397 -10.78 -4.05 0.62
N ARG A 398 -9.68 -3.56 1.22
CA ARG A 398 -9.03 -2.30 0.85
C ARG A 398 -8.45 -2.33 -0.57
N GLU A 399 -8.18 -3.52 -1.12
CA GLU A 399 -7.81 -3.68 -2.52
C GLU A 399 -8.91 -3.13 -3.46
N LEU A 400 -10.18 -3.16 -3.05
CA LEU A 400 -11.30 -2.63 -3.84
C LEU A 400 -11.20 -1.11 -4.10
N CYS A 401 -10.30 -0.37 -3.43
CA CYS A 401 -10.03 1.01 -3.80
C CYS A 401 -9.55 1.14 -5.26
N VAL A 402 -8.84 0.14 -5.79
CA VAL A 402 -8.42 0.07 -7.20
C VAL A 402 -9.63 -0.06 -8.12
N PHE A 403 -10.60 -0.89 -7.73
CA PHE A 403 -11.84 -1.09 -8.47
C PHE A 403 -12.63 0.23 -8.54
N VAL A 404 -12.83 0.88 -7.41
CA VAL A 404 -13.51 2.18 -7.31
C VAL A 404 -12.77 3.27 -8.11
N PHE A 405 -11.45 3.35 -7.97
CA PHE A 405 -10.62 4.33 -8.66
C PHE A 405 -10.65 4.15 -10.18
N SER A 406 -10.41 2.93 -10.65
CA SER A 406 -10.30 2.63 -12.08
C SER A 406 -11.65 2.75 -12.81
N LEU A 407 -12.75 2.33 -12.16
CA LEU A 407 -14.09 2.48 -12.73
C LEU A 407 -14.54 3.93 -12.81
N SER A 408 -14.33 4.71 -11.74
CA SER A 408 -14.66 6.13 -11.77
C SER A 408 -13.81 6.86 -12.81
N LEU A 409 -12.55 6.45 -12.98
CA LEU A 409 -11.71 6.94 -14.05
C LEU A 409 -12.24 6.57 -15.44
N CYS A 410 -13.16 5.63 -15.67
CA CYS A 410 -13.72 5.44 -17.01
C CYS A 410 -14.56 6.64 -17.48
N LEU A 411 -15.09 7.45 -16.56
CA LEU A 411 -16.00 8.57 -16.84
C LEU A 411 -15.22 9.83 -17.22
N GLN A 412 -15.17 10.17 -18.50
CA GLN A 412 -14.56 11.42 -18.96
C GLN A 412 -15.61 12.47 -19.28
N GLU A 413 -15.48 13.67 -18.71
CA GLU A 413 -16.27 14.83 -19.15
C GLU A 413 -15.87 15.20 -20.59
N LYS A 414 -16.86 15.20 -21.49
CA LYS A 414 -16.73 15.66 -22.86
C LYS A 414 -16.54 17.18 -22.79
N SER A 415 -15.35 17.64 -23.19
CA SER A 415 -15.04 19.07 -23.28
C SER A 415 -16.13 19.77 -24.10
N THR A 416 -16.90 20.64 -23.45
CA THR A 416 -17.73 21.61 -24.14
C THR A 416 -16.76 22.65 -24.68
N SER A 417 -16.44 22.56 -25.97
CA SER A 417 -15.73 23.64 -26.64
C SER A 417 -16.53 24.92 -26.41
N ARG A 418 -16.04 25.83 -25.56
CA ARG A 418 -16.34 27.25 -25.78
C ARG A 418 -15.83 27.51 -27.19
N ARG A 419 -16.72 27.96 -28.08
CA ARG A 419 -16.36 28.36 -29.45
C ARG A 419 -15.07 29.19 -29.36
N PRO A 420 -14.06 28.95 -30.20
CA PRO A 420 -12.95 29.89 -30.29
C PRO A 420 -13.59 31.26 -30.60
N VAL A 421 -13.37 32.24 -29.72
CA VAL A 421 -13.69 33.62 -30.04
C VAL A 421 -12.86 33.92 -31.28
N LYS A 422 -13.51 34.11 -32.43
CA LYS A 422 -12.83 34.58 -33.62
C LYS A 422 -12.21 35.93 -33.26
N MET A 423 -10.89 36.05 -33.36
CA MET A 423 -10.19 37.34 -33.35
C MET A 423 -10.45 38.09 -34.68
N SER A 424 -11.72 38.24 -35.07
CA SER A 424 -12.12 39.08 -36.21
C SER A 424 -12.95 40.30 -35.79
N ASP A 425 -13.35 40.38 -34.52
CA ASP A 425 -14.28 41.43 -34.06
C ASP A 425 -13.56 42.50 -33.21
N ALA A 426 -12.23 42.56 -33.28
CA ALA A 426 -11.40 43.58 -32.62
C ALA A 426 -10.74 44.56 -33.62
N GLU A 427 -11.15 44.55 -34.88
CA GLU A 427 -10.86 45.62 -35.86
C GLU A 427 -12.15 46.35 -36.16
N GLY A 428 -12.54 47.27 -35.29
CA GLY A 428 -13.80 47.98 -35.48
C GLY A 428 -14.20 48.89 -34.34
N LEU A 429 -13.25 49.60 -33.72
CA LEU A 429 -13.53 50.84 -32.99
C LEU A 429 -12.30 51.74 -33.14
N HIS A 430 -12.47 52.71 -34.05
CA HIS A 430 -11.66 53.91 -34.21
C HIS A 430 -11.58 54.73 -32.93
#